data_AF-A0A8T5LYE5-F1
#
_entry.id   AF-A0A8T5LYE5-F1
#
_cell.length_a   1.000
_cell.length_b   1.000
_cell.length_c   1.000
_cell.angle_alpha   90.00
_cell.angle_beta   90.00
_cell.angle_gamma   90.00
#
_symmetry.space_group_name_H-M   'P 1'
#
loop_
_entity.id
_entity.type
_entity.pdbx_description
1 polymer ?
#
loop_
_entity_poly.entity_id
_entity_poly.type
_entity_poly.pdbx_seq_one_letter_code
_entity_poly.pdbx_strand_id
1 'polypeptide(L)'
;MTLDQDIKNIKREFEALERVVIKIKTIKKNDVNQEILVEKLRKVNQIYRNFIILVDQLKYQQEEIVSNILLRVEQEKQGLEVTKSESKTNQWYSKACSNLKDKHYKEAVKYFENAIAQNPNYEYTWNYKGYTLKEIAKNIPINQNTPKRVQEKKSLLLKAIEDFDKAIEINPRKSVFWVNKSDALWELKDYQEAVNSINKAIEINPREQDFKKSLMRIIDYDNITIE
;
A
#
# COMPACT_ATOMS: atom_id res chain seq x y z
N MET A 1 13.29 34.94 -0.97
CA MET A 1 14.71 35.17 -0.60
C MET A 1 15.24 33.87 -0.03
N THR A 2 16.50 33.52 -0.30
CA THR A 2 17.11 32.29 0.23
C THR A 2 17.55 32.52 1.68
N LEU A 3 17.55 31.46 2.51
CA LEU A 3 18.04 31.49 3.89
C LEU A 3 19.42 32.17 4.03
N ASP A 4 20.30 31.91 3.07
CA ASP A 4 21.63 32.56 2.97
C ASP A 4 21.57 34.08 2.80
N GLN A 5 20.59 34.57 2.06
CA GLN A 5 20.40 36.00 1.85
C GLN A 5 19.89 36.67 3.14
N ASP A 6 19.00 36.01 3.86
CA ASP A 6 18.47 36.51 5.14
C ASP A 6 19.57 36.50 6.23
N ILE A 7 20.37 35.44 6.34
CA ILE A 7 21.54 35.40 7.24
C ILE A 7 22.56 36.51 6.92
N LYS A 8 22.84 36.76 5.64
CA LYS A 8 23.71 37.87 5.21
C LYS A 8 23.15 39.23 5.59
N ASN A 9 21.83 39.42 5.47
CA ASN A 9 21.17 40.67 5.85
C ASN A 9 21.24 40.90 7.37
N ILE A 10 20.98 39.87 8.20
CA ILE A 10 21.17 39.94 9.66
C ILE A 10 22.59 40.37 10.02
N LYS A 11 23.62 39.74 9.43
CA LYS A 11 25.02 40.05 9.73
C LYS A 11 25.34 41.52 9.46
N ARG A 12 24.91 42.04 8.31
CA ARG A 12 25.11 43.46 7.96
C ARG A 12 24.43 44.42 8.93
N GLU A 13 23.18 44.14 9.27
CA GLU A 13 22.40 44.98 10.20
C GLU A 13 23.01 44.96 11.61
N PHE A 14 23.50 43.80 12.07
CA PHE A 14 24.19 43.67 13.34
C PHE A 14 25.51 44.47 13.38
N GLU A 15 26.34 44.37 12.33
CA GLU A 15 27.57 45.17 12.20
C GLU A 15 27.28 46.69 12.13
N ALA A 16 26.14 47.08 11.54
CA ALA A 16 25.72 48.48 11.51
C ALA A 16 25.33 48.96 12.93
N LEU A 17 24.63 48.12 13.69
CA LEU A 17 24.27 48.38 15.08
C LEU A 17 25.51 48.55 15.97
N GLU A 18 26.48 47.63 15.88
CA GLU A 18 27.73 47.70 16.64
C GLU A 18 28.48 49.01 16.38
N ARG A 19 28.59 49.41 15.11
CA ARG A 19 29.21 50.68 14.70
C ARG A 19 28.51 51.89 15.32
N VAL A 20 27.18 51.88 15.41
CA VAL A 20 26.42 52.97 16.02
C VAL A 20 26.58 52.98 17.54
N VAL A 21 26.52 51.83 18.20
CA VAL A 21 26.69 51.69 19.65
C VAL A 21 28.09 52.16 20.11
N ILE A 22 29.14 51.78 19.38
CA ILE A 22 30.52 52.23 19.65
C ILE A 22 30.60 53.77 19.57
N LYS A 23 30.01 54.38 18.53
CA LYS A 23 29.97 55.84 18.35
C LYS A 23 29.15 56.57 19.41
N ILE A 24 28.18 55.91 20.06
CA ILE A 24 27.42 56.49 21.18
C ILE A 24 28.26 56.46 22.46
N LYS A 25 28.97 55.36 22.72
CA LYS A 25 29.82 55.18 23.92
C LYS A 25 30.99 56.17 24.00
N THR A 26 31.44 56.73 22.88
CA THR A 26 32.58 57.66 22.82
C THR A 26 32.21 59.14 22.96
N ILE A 27 30.92 59.48 23.10
CA ILE A 27 30.45 60.86 23.23
C ILE A 27 30.77 61.39 24.65
N LYS A 28 31.52 62.50 24.74
CA LYS A 28 31.80 63.19 26.01
C LYS A 28 30.57 63.94 26.50
N LYS A 29 30.35 63.95 27.82
CA LYS A 29 29.15 64.45 28.53
C LYS A 29 28.78 65.93 28.24
N ASN A 30 29.71 66.73 27.72
CA ASN A 30 29.55 68.18 27.52
C ASN A 30 29.28 68.61 26.06
N ASP A 31 29.28 67.69 25.07
CA ASP A 31 29.09 67.99 23.63
C ASP A 31 27.75 67.48 23.07
N VAL A 32 26.80 67.11 23.94
CA VAL A 32 25.60 66.37 23.54
C VAL A 32 24.54 67.31 22.94
N ASN A 33 24.52 67.45 21.62
CA ASN A 33 23.31 67.92 20.92
C ASN A 33 22.25 66.80 20.98
N GLN A 34 21.20 67.00 21.78
CA GLN A 34 20.19 65.97 22.07
C GLN A 34 19.46 65.45 20.82
N GLU A 35 19.29 66.27 19.77
CA GLU A 35 18.67 65.84 18.51
C GLU A 35 19.49 64.76 17.79
N ILE A 36 20.82 64.88 17.80
CA ILE A 36 21.73 63.92 17.16
C ILE A 36 21.67 62.56 17.89
N LEU A 37 21.51 62.59 19.22
CA LEU A 37 21.38 61.37 20.01
C LEU A 37 20.04 60.66 19.76
N VAL A 38 18.94 61.41 19.69
CA VAL A 38 17.59 60.88 19.40
C VAL A 38 17.54 60.22 18.01
N GLU A 39 18.13 60.85 17.00
CA GLU A 39 18.15 60.30 15.64
C GLU A 39 18.99 59.01 15.54
N LYS A 40 20.13 58.94 16.26
CA LYS A 40 20.91 57.70 16.38
C LYS A 40 20.13 56.59 17.10
N LEU A 41 19.40 56.91 18.16
CA LEU A 41 18.56 55.95 18.88
C LEU A 41 17.39 55.44 18.03
N ARG A 42 16.77 56.29 17.19
CA ARG A 42 15.76 55.84 16.22
C ARG A 42 16.32 54.82 15.23
N LYS A 43 17.51 55.07 14.69
CA LYS A 43 18.17 54.13 13.77
C LYS A 43 18.46 52.80 14.45
N VAL A 44 18.98 52.81 15.69
CA VAL A 44 19.19 51.59 16.49
C VAL A 44 17.88 50.82 16.70
N ASN A 45 16.79 51.51 17.03
CA ASN A 45 15.48 50.89 17.23
C ASN A 45 14.91 50.30 15.92
N GLN A 46 15.09 50.98 14.80
CA GLN A 46 14.66 50.48 13.49
C GLN A 46 15.43 49.21 13.09
N ILE A 47 16.76 49.20 13.27
CA ILE A 47 17.60 48.02 13.00
C ILE A 47 17.17 46.86 13.91
N TYR A 48 16.90 47.13 15.19
CA TYR A 48 16.42 46.12 16.13
C TYR A 48 15.06 45.53 15.73
N ARG A 49 14.11 46.35 15.26
CA ARG A 49 12.82 45.87 14.73
C ARG A 49 12.99 45.01 13.48
N ASN A 50 13.83 45.43 12.54
CA ASN A 50 14.13 44.67 11.34
C ASN A 50 14.78 43.32 11.68
N PHE A 51 15.66 43.29 12.68
CA PHE A 51 16.30 42.08 13.17
C PHE A 51 15.28 41.08 13.74
N ILE A 52 14.31 41.53 14.55
CA ILE A 52 13.25 40.66 15.09
C ILE A 52 12.45 40.01 13.95
N ILE A 53 12.01 40.79 12.96
CA ILE A 53 11.24 40.28 11.82
C ILE A 53 12.03 39.21 11.06
N LEU A 54 13.33 39.44 10.85
CA LEU A 54 14.16 38.48 10.13
C LEU A 54 14.37 37.19 10.92
N VAL A 55 14.52 37.28 12.25
CA VAL A 55 14.60 36.10 13.13
C VAL A 55 13.30 35.29 13.07
N ASP A 56 12.15 35.94 13.09
CA ASP A 56 10.85 35.25 12.98
C ASP A 56 10.68 34.58 11.60
N GLN A 57 11.11 35.23 10.52
CA GLN A 57 11.12 34.65 9.18
C GLN A 57 12.04 33.43 9.08
N LEU A 58 13.24 33.51 9.66
CA LEU A 58 14.17 32.37 9.71
C LEU A 58 13.58 31.20 10.50
N LYS A 59 12.92 31.48 11.62
CA LYS A 59 12.25 30.47 12.43
C LYS A 59 11.15 29.76 11.64
N TYR A 60 10.31 30.51 10.95
CA TYR A 60 9.26 29.95 10.09
C TYR A 60 9.85 29.08 8.96
N GLN A 61 10.86 29.58 8.25
CA GLN A 61 11.53 28.81 7.21
C GLN A 61 12.16 27.53 7.75
N GLN A 62 12.73 27.57 8.96
CA GLN A 62 13.29 26.39 9.62
C GLN A 62 12.19 25.36 9.94
N GLU A 63 11.05 25.79 10.48
CA GLU A 63 9.91 24.91 10.80
C GLU A 63 9.33 24.25 9.53
N GLU A 64 9.25 24.99 8.42
CA GLU A 64 8.81 24.47 7.13
C GLU A 64 9.79 23.42 6.57
N ILE A 65 11.10 23.71 6.60
CA ILE A 65 12.14 22.76 6.16
C ILE A 65 12.09 21.48 6.98
N VAL A 66 11.99 21.58 8.31
CA VAL A 66 11.89 20.43 9.21
C VAL A 66 10.65 19.60 8.90
N SER A 67 9.49 20.24 8.71
CA SER A 67 8.24 19.55 8.37
C SER A 67 8.33 18.81 7.04
N ASN A 68 8.94 19.44 6.03
CA ASN A 68 9.15 18.82 4.72
C ASN A 68 10.12 17.62 4.78
N ILE A 69 11.19 17.72 5.58
CA ILE A 69 12.12 16.61 5.80
C ILE A 69 11.41 15.44 6.49
N LEU A 70 10.65 15.72 7.56
CA LEU A 70 9.89 14.69 8.29
C LEU A 70 8.91 13.96 7.37
N LEU A 71 8.17 14.70 6.53
CA LEU A 71 7.25 14.11 5.56
C LEU A 71 7.96 13.16 4.59
N ARG A 72 9.11 13.57 4.04
CA ARG A 72 9.89 12.73 3.12
C ARG A 72 10.43 11.47 3.80
N VAL A 73 10.96 11.60 5.01
CA VAL A 73 11.46 10.46 5.80
C VAL A 73 10.33 9.46 6.06
N GLU A 74 9.13 9.93 6.38
CA GLU A 74 7.98 9.04 6.61
C GLU A 74 7.55 8.32 5.32
N GLN A 75 7.54 9.01 4.17
CA GLN A 75 7.25 8.40 2.87
C GLN A 75 8.28 7.32 2.50
N GLU A 76 9.57 7.59 2.68
CA GLU A 76 10.63 6.61 2.43
C GLU A 76 10.51 5.39 3.34
N LYS A 77 10.20 5.62 4.62
CA LYS A 77 9.97 4.55 5.60
C LYS A 77 8.78 3.67 5.21
N GLN A 78 7.66 4.26 4.81
CA GLN A 78 6.51 3.51 4.31
C GLN A 78 6.87 2.68 3.06
N GLY A 79 7.62 3.25 2.12
CA GLY A 79 8.12 2.51 0.94
C GLY A 79 9.01 1.32 1.32
N LEU A 80 9.88 1.47 2.31
CA LEU A 80 10.72 0.38 2.83
C LEU A 80 9.90 -0.71 3.55
N GLU A 81 8.82 -0.34 4.23
CA GLU A 81 7.92 -1.30 4.87
C GLU A 81 7.12 -2.09 3.82
N VAL A 82 6.61 -1.43 2.78
CA VAL A 82 5.94 -2.09 1.65
C VAL A 82 6.87 -3.09 0.96
N THR A 83 8.10 -2.69 0.61
CA THR A 83 9.07 -3.59 -0.05
C THR A 83 9.45 -4.80 0.83
N LYS A 84 9.62 -4.60 2.14
CA LYS A 84 9.83 -5.70 3.09
C LYS A 84 8.62 -6.63 3.16
N SER A 85 7.42 -6.07 3.18
CA SER A 85 6.18 -6.86 3.19
C SER A 85 6.04 -7.69 1.90
N GLU A 86 6.28 -7.09 0.74
CA GLU A 86 6.29 -7.78 -0.56
C GLU A 86 7.33 -8.91 -0.60
N SER A 87 8.54 -8.65 -0.11
CA SER A 87 9.60 -9.67 -0.03
C SER A 87 9.19 -10.86 0.84
N LYS A 88 8.63 -10.61 2.03
CA LYS A 88 8.12 -11.67 2.91
C LYS A 88 6.93 -12.41 2.31
N THR A 89 6.02 -11.70 1.65
CA THR A 89 4.87 -12.27 0.93
C THR A 89 5.36 -13.27 -0.12
N ASN A 90 6.31 -12.86 -0.96
CA ASN A 90 6.90 -13.71 -1.99
C ASN A 90 7.56 -14.96 -1.39
N GLN A 91 8.29 -14.82 -0.28
CA GLN A 91 8.91 -15.95 0.39
C GLN A 91 7.90 -16.99 0.89
N TRP A 92 6.82 -16.54 1.54
CA TRP A 92 5.76 -17.44 2.01
C TRP A 92 5.00 -18.08 0.85
N TYR A 93 4.69 -17.30 -0.19
CA TYR A 93 4.05 -17.77 -1.40
C TYR A 93 4.89 -18.86 -2.09
N SER A 94 6.20 -18.68 -2.26
CA SER A 94 7.07 -19.71 -2.83
C SER A 94 7.08 -21.00 -2.02
N LYS A 95 7.11 -20.92 -0.68
CA LYS A 95 7.01 -22.09 0.20
C LYS A 95 5.67 -22.80 0.04
N ALA A 96 4.58 -22.04 -0.05
CA ALA A 96 3.24 -22.57 -0.26
C ALA A 96 3.15 -23.34 -1.59
N CYS A 97 3.63 -22.75 -2.68
CA CYS A 97 3.68 -23.38 -4.00
C CYS A 97 4.54 -24.66 -4.03
N SER A 98 5.67 -24.68 -3.32
CA SER A 98 6.49 -25.90 -3.17
C SER A 98 5.70 -27.01 -2.48
N ASN A 99 5.05 -26.71 -1.34
CA ASN A 99 4.27 -27.70 -0.59
C ASN A 99 3.04 -28.17 -1.36
N LEU A 100 2.41 -27.29 -2.13
CA LEU A 100 1.31 -27.64 -3.03
C LEU A 100 1.77 -28.65 -4.09
N LYS A 101 2.94 -28.43 -4.71
CA LYS A 101 3.54 -29.36 -5.68
C LYS A 101 3.83 -30.72 -5.05
N ASP A 102 4.31 -30.73 -3.81
CA ASP A 102 4.60 -31.94 -3.03
C ASP A 102 3.33 -32.57 -2.43
N LYS A 103 2.14 -32.01 -2.68
CA LYS A 103 0.83 -32.42 -2.16
C LYS A 103 0.69 -32.35 -0.63
N HIS A 104 1.56 -31.60 0.04
CA HIS A 104 1.44 -31.23 1.45
C HIS A 104 0.41 -30.08 1.59
N TYR A 105 -0.86 -30.39 1.35
CA TYR A 105 -1.90 -29.38 1.18
C TYR A 105 -2.18 -28.56 2.45
N LYS A 106 -2.13 -29.17 3.64
CA LYS A 106 -2.41 -28.47 4.90
C LYS A 106 -1.32 -27.44 5.20
N GLU A 107 -0.07 -27.81 4.97
CA GLU A 107 1.10 -26.96 5.11
C GLU A 107 1.07 -25.84 4.07
N ALA A 108 0.70 -26.14 2.82
CA ALA A 108 0.54 -25.16 1.76
C ALA A 108 -0.50 -24.08 2.13
N VAL A 109 -1.68 -24.48 2.65
CA VAL A 109 -2.71 -23.52 3.12
C VAL A 109 -2.14 -22.59 4.20
N LYS A 110 -1.43 -23.14 5.19
CA LYS A 110 -0.81 -22.33 6.26
C LYS A 110 0.20 -21.32 5.71
N TYR A 111 1.00 -21.71 4.71
CA TYR A 111 1.93 -20.78 4.08
C TYR A 111 1.23 -19.72 3.23
N PHE A 112 0.12 -20.04 2.56
CA PHE A 112 -0.70 -19.02 1.90
C PHE A 112 -1.34 -18.04 2.91
N GLU A 113 -1.83 -18.52 4.06
CA GLU A 113 -2.35 -17.65 5.13
C GLU A 113 -1.27 -16.70 5.67
N ASN A 114 -0.05 -17.18 5.86
CA ASN A 114 1.08 -16.33 6.23
C ASN A 114 1.39 -15.28 5.15
N ALA A 115 1.32 -15.65 3.86
CA ALA A 115 1.53 -14.71 2.76
C ALA A 115 0.44 -13.62 2.72
N ILE A 116 -0.82 -14.02 2.89
CA ILE A 116 -1.99 -13.11 2.97
C ILE A 116 -1.82 -12.15 4.15
N ALA A 117 -1.37 -12.64 5.31
CA ALA A 117 -1.15 -11.81 6.49
C ALA A 117 -0.05 -10.73 6.28
N GLN A 118 0.89 -10.93 5.35
CA GLN A 118 1.86 -9.90 4.99
C GLN A 118 1.29 -8.93 3.95
N ASN A 119 0.68 -9.45 2.89
CA ASN A 119 0.05 -8.66 1.84
C ASN A 119 -1.30 -9.25 1.40
N PRO A 120 -2.41 -8.74 1.95
CA PRO A 120 -3.76 -9.17 1.56
C PRO A 120 -4.13 -8.84 0.11
N ASN A 121 -3.42 -7.92 -0.53
CA ASN A 121 -3.69 -7.48 -1.90
C ASN A 121 -2.92 -8.29 -2.95
N TYR A 122 -2.20 -9.35 -2.56
CA TYR A 122 -1.52 -10.22 -3.51
C TYR A 122 -2.48 -11.30 -4.01
N GLU A 123 -3.10 -11.06 -5.17
CA GLU A 123 -4.24 -11.83 -5.69
C GLU A 123 -3.97 -13.33 -5.85
N TYR A 124 -2.73 -13.69 -6.19
CA TYR A 124 -2.36 -15.08 -6.42
C TYR A 124 -2.41 -15.92 -5.14
N THR A 125 -2.16 -15.33 -3.96
CA THR A 125 -2.22 -16.09 -2.69
C THR A 125 -3.61 -16.61 -2.41
N TRP A 126 -4.62 -15.77 -2.58
CA TRP A 126 -6.02 -16.15 -2.46
C TRP A 126 -6.40 -17.24 -3.47
N ASN A 127 -6.09 -17.02 -4.76
CA ASN A 127 -6.40 -18.01 -5.79
C ASN A 127 -5.73 -19.38 -5.54
N TYR A 128 -4.43 -19.41 -5.22
CA TYR A 128 -3.74 -20.68 -5.01
C TYR A 128 -4.12 -21.36 -3.68
N LYS A 129 -4.52 -20.59 -2.66
CA LYS A 129 -5.14 -21.14 -1.44
C LYS A 129 -6.48 -21.79 -1.77
N GLY A 130 -7.37 -21.11 -2.49
CA GLY A 130 -8.65 -21.66 -2.93
C GLY A 130 -8.47 -22.93 -3.78
N TYR A 131 -7.51 -22.92 -4.70
CA TYR A 131 -7.13 -24.12 -5.47
C TYR A 131 -6.66 -25.26 -4.56
N THR A 132 -5.83 -24.97 -3.56
CA THR A 132 -5.36 -25.96 -2.58
C THR A 132 -6.51 -26.56 -1.78
N LEU A 133 -7.49 -25.74 -1.36
CA LEU A 133 -8.69 -26.21 -0.67
C LEU A 133 -9.55 -27.12 -1.55
N LYS A 134 -9.67 -26.81 -2.85
CA LYS A 134 -10.34 -27.67 -3.84
C LYS A 134 -9.65 -29.03 -3.94
N GLU A 135 -8.32 -29.06 -3.99
CA GLU A 135 -7.55 -30.31 -4.03
C GLU A 135 -7.71 -31.13 -2.74
N ILE A 136 -7.76 -30.49 -1.57
CA ILE A 136 -8.12 -31.17 -0.32
C ILE A 136 -9.51 -31.78 -0.44
N ALA A 137 -10.50 -30.98 -0.86
CA ALA A 137 -11.89 -31.40 -1.00
C ALA A 137 -12.06 -32.61 -1.94
N LYS A 138 -11.30 -32.64 -3.04
CA LYS A 138 -11.27 -33.73 -4.02
C LYS A 138 -10.72 -35.04 -3.43
N ASN A 139 -9.75 -34.95 -2.52
CA ASN A 139 -9.11 -36.10 -1.89
C ASN A 139 -9.90 -36.65 -0.69
N ILE A 140 -11.04 -36.06 -0.33
CA ILE A 140 -11.90 -36.59 0.75
C ILE A 140 -12.64 -37.84 0.24
N PRO A 141 -12.44 -39.02 0.86
CA PRO A 141 -13.13 -40.24 0.46
C PRO A 141 -14.60 -40.20 0.89
N ILE A 142 -15.51 -40.07 -0.08
CA ILE A 142 -16.96 -40.08 0.13
C ILE A 142 -17.50 -41.50 -0.04
N ASN A 143 -18.31 -41.97 0.90
CA ASN A 143 -19.15 -43.15 0.74
C ASN A 143 -20.58 -42.85 1.25
N GLN A 144 -21.55 -43.69 0.88
CA GLN A 144 -22.97 -43.47 1.20
C GLN A 144 -23.26 -43.37 2.72
N ASN A 145 -22.32 -43.80 3.57
CA ASN A 145 -22.47 -43.82 5.03
C ASN A 145 -21.65 -42.74 5.77
N THR A 146 -21.14 -41.70 5.08
CA THR A 146 -20.32 -40.64 5.70
C THR A 146 -20.84 -39.22 5.46
N PRO A 147 -22.05 -38.87 5.96
CA PRO A 147 -22.63 -37.52 5.79
C PRO A 147 -21.71 -36.40 6.30
N LYS A 148 -20.91 -36.65 7.35
CA LYS A 148 -19.90 -35.71 7.85
C LYS A 148 -18.85 -35.33 6.79
N ARG A 149 -18.39 -36.27 5.98
CA ARG A 149 -17.37 -36.04 4.93
C ARG A 149 -17.93 -35.29 3.73
N VAL A 150 -19.19 -35.54 3.39
CA VAL A 150 -19.90 -34.78 2.35
C VAL A 150 -20.01 -33.30 2.78
N GLN A 151 -20.38 -33.07 4.04
CA GLN A 151 -20.46 -31.71 4.59
C GLN A 151 -19.08 -31.03 4.63
N GLU A 152 -18.02 -31.76 4.99
CA GLU A 152 -16.65 -31.26 4.99
C GLU A 152 -16.19 -30.87 3.57
N LYS A 153 -16.40 -31.74 2.57
CA LYS A 153 -16.12 -31.43 1.16
C LYS A 153 -16.86 -30.17 0.71
N LYS A 154 -18.16 -30.08 1.01
CA LYS A 154 -18.98 -28.91 0.66
C LYS A 154 -18.44 -27.63 1.31
N SER A 155 -18.08 -27.68 2.60
CA SER A 155 -17.53 -26.53 3.32
C SER A 155 -16.20 -26.06 2.73
N LEU A 156 -15.31 -26.97 2.35
CA LEU A 156 -14.03 -26.63 1.73
C LEU A 156 -14.22 -25.99 0.35
N LEU A 157 -15.15 -26.49 -0.46
CA LEU A 157 -15.47 -25.90 -1.77
C LEU A 157 -16.05 -24.49 -1.64
N LEU A 158 -16.91 -24.24 -0.65
CA LEU A 158 -17.42 -22.90 -0.37
C LEU A 158 -16.30 -21.93 0.02
N LYS A 159 -15.39 -22.34 0.90
CA LYS A 159 -14.20 -21.53 1.25
C LYS A 159 -13.29 -21.28 0.05
N ALA A 160 -13.14 -22.26 -0.85
CA ALA A 160 -12.38 -22.08 -2.07
C ALA A 160 -13.01 -21.01 -2.97
N ILE A 161 -14.35 -21.00 -3.10
CA ILE A 161 -15.08 -19.97 -3.84
C ILE A 161 -14.88 -18.59 -3.21
N GLU A 162 -14.98 -18.47 -1.89
CA GLU A 162 -14.70 -17.21 -1.18
C GLU A 162 -13.27 -16.70 -1.44
N ASP A 163 -12.28 -17.59 -1.40
CA ASP A 163 -10.89 -17.24 -1.72
C ASP A 163 -10.74 -16.83 -3.21
N PHE A 164 -11.44 -17.47 -4.15
CA PHE A 164 -11.44 -17.03 -5.55
C PHE A 164 -12.12 -15.68 -5.75
N ASP A 165 -13.23 -15.42 -5.06
CA ASP A 165 -13.92 -14.14 -5.09
C ASP A 165 -13.02 -13.02 -4.58
N LYS A 166 -12.23 -13.27 -3.53
CA LYS A 166 -11.21 -12.33 -3.06
C LYS A 166 -10.13 -12.06 -4.11
N ALA A 167 -9.64 -13.10 -4.80
CA ALA A 167 -8.68 -12.92 -5.89
C ALA A 167 -9.26 -12.09 -7.06
N ILE A 168 -10.54 -12.30 -7.39
CA ILE A 168 -11.27 -11.56 -8.44
C ILE A 168 -11.53 -10.12 -8.02
N GLU A 169 -11.89 -9.85 -6.75
CA GLU A 169 -12.06 -8.50 -6.21
C GLU A 169 -10.78 -7.67 -6.35
N ILE A 170 -9.62 -8.29 -6.08
CA ILE A 170 -8.31 -7.64 -6.21
C ILE A 170 -7.93 -7.48 -7.70
N ASN A 171 -8.13 -8.50 -8.53
CA ASN A 171 -7.77 -8.46 -9.95
C ASN A 171 -8.81 -9.18 -10.85
N PRO A 172 -9.85 -8.46 -11.30
CA PRO A 172 -10.96 -9.07 -12.03
C PRO A 172 -10.60 -9.47 -13.46
N ARG A 173 -9.47 -9.01 -13.99
CA ARG A 173 -9.01 -9.26 -15.37
C ARG A 173 -8.17 -10.53 -15.52
N LYS A 174 -8.09 -11.35 -14.47
CA LYS A 174 -7.40 -12.64 -14.52
C LYS A 174 -8.39 -13.76 -14.79
N SER A 175 -8.48 -14.17 -16.06
CA SER A 175 -9.40 -15.23 -16.51
C SER A 175 -9.24 -16.53 -15.73
N VAL A 176 -8.02 -16.89 -15.32
CA VAL A 176 -7.76 -18.11 -14.54
C VAL A 176 -8.49 -18.16 -13.20
N PHE A 177 -8.75 -17.01 -12.55
CA PHE A 177 -9.48 -16.98 -11.27
C PHE A 177 -10.94 -17.35 -11.46
N TRP A 178 -11.55 -16.84 -12.54
CA TRP A 178 -12.91 -17.18 -12.94
C TRP A 178 -13.07 -18.66 -13.30
N VAL A 179 -12.08 -19.23 -14.00
CA VAL A 179 -12.06 -20.68 -14.31
C VAL A 179 -11.97 -21.51 -13.03
N ASN A 180 -11.07 -21.14 -12.10
CA ASN A 180 -10.93 -21.87 -10.85
C ASN A 180 -12.20 -21.80 -9.98
N LYS A 181 -12.88 -20.63 -9.96
CA LYS A 181 -14.19 -20.47 -9.34
C LYS A 181 -15.23 -21.38 -9.98
N SER A 182 -15.31 -21.40 -11.32
CA SER A 182 -16.22 -22.27 -12.06
C SER A 182 -16.00 -23.74 -11.72
N ASP A 183 -14.76 -24.20 -11.64
CA ASP A 183 -14.45 -25.59 -11.29
C ASP A 183 -15.00 -25.96 -9.90
N ALA A 184 -14.87 -25.07 -8.92
CA ALA A 184 -15.37 -25.29 -7.57
C ALA A 184 -16.92 -25.29 -7.52
N LEU A 185 -17.56 -24.39 -8.28
CA LEU A 185 -19.01 -24.35 -8.44
C LEU A 185 -19.56 -25.60 -9.12
N TRP A 186 -18.88 -26.09 -10.15
CA TRP A 186 -19.22 -27.34 -10.84
C TRP A 186 -19.16 -28.54 -9.89
N GLU A 187 -18.13 -28.62 -9.02
CA GLU A 187 -18.04 -29.66 -7.97
C GLU A 187 -19.17 -29.55 -6.93
N LEU A 188 -19.70 -28.35 -6.69
CA LEU A 188 -20.88 -28.12 -5.86
C LEU A 188 -22.21 -28.34 -6.59
N LYS A 189 -22.16 -28.62 -7.90
CA LYS A 189 -23.32 -28.74 -8.80
C LYS A 189 -24.10 -27.43 -9.00
N ASP A 190 -23.46 -26.29 -8.76
CA ASP A 190 -24.00 -24.98 -9.11
C ASP A 190 -23.58 -24.64 -10.55
N TYR A 191 -24.20 -25.36 -11.50
CA TYR A 191 -23.79 -25.30 -12.91
C TYR A 191 -24.09 -23.97 -13.57
N GLN A 192 -25.18 -23.30 -13.16
CA GLN A 192 -25.54 -21.99 -13.69
C GLN A 192 -24.46 -20.95 -13.38
N GLU A 193 -24.00 -20.88 -12.12
CA GLU A 193 -22.99 -19.91 -11.73
C GLU A 193 -21.58 -20.30 -12.23
N ALA A 194 -21.34 -21.60 -12.43
CA ALA A 194 -20.14 -22.10 -13.11
C ALA A 194 -20.08 -21.61 -14.57
N VAL A 195 -21.18 -21.73 -15.32
CA VAL A 195 -21.31 -21.21 -16.69
C VAL A 195 -21.06 -19.71 -16.74
N ASN A 196 -21.68 -18.95 -15.83
CA ASN A 196 -21.47 -17.50 -15.72
C ASN A 196 -19.99 -17.16 -15.52
N SER A 197 -19.31 -17.90 -14.63
CA SER A 197 -17.88 -17.72 -14.35
C SER A 197 -17.01 -18.03 -15.58
N ILE A 198 -17.29 -19.10 -16.33
CA ILE A 198 -16.53 -19.40 -17.56
C ILE A 198 -16.78 -18.35 -18.65
N ASN A 199 -18.03 -17.88 -18.81
CA ASN A 199 -18.33 -16.82 -19.77
C ASN A 199 -17.52 -15.55 -19.46
N LYS A 200 -17.38 -15.19 -18.18
CA LYS A 200 -16.48 -14.10 -17.76
C LYS A 200 -15.02 -14.37 -18.12
N ALA A 201 -14.53 -15.60 -17.93
CA ALA A 201 -13.17 -15.96 -18.34
C ALA A 201 -12.95 -15.82 -19.87
N ILE A 202 -13.94 -16.18 -20.67
CA ILE A 202 -13.93 -16.06 -22.15
C ILE A 202 -13.99 -14.58 -22.56
N GLU A 203 -14.84 -13.77 -21.93
CA GLU A 203 -14.88 -12.32 -22.17
C GLU A 203 -13.51 -11.67 -21.96
N ILE A 204 -12.78 -12.09 -20.92
CA ILE A 204 -11.45 -11.58 -20.58
C ILE A 204 -10.37 -12.08 -21.54
N ASN A 205 -10.37 -13.37 -21.87
CA ASN A 205 -9.41 -13.98 -22.80
C ASN A 205 -10.13 -14.90 -23.82
N PRO A 206 -10.62 -14.33 -24.93
CA PRO A 206 -11.47 -15.06 -25.88
C PRO A 206 -10.71 -16.04 -26.77
N ARG A 207 -9.37 -15.98 -26.77
CA ARG A 207 -8.50 -16.84 -27.58
C ARG A 207 -8.15 -18.16 -26.90
N GLU A 208 -8.47 -18.29 -25.61
CA GLU A 208 -8.21 -19.50 -24.85
C GLU A 208 -9.24 -20.59 -25.20
N GLN A 209 -8.83 -21.56 -26.01
CA GLN A 209 -9.72 -22.62 -26.49
C GLN A 209 -10.22 -23.53 -25.34
N ASP A 210 -9.42 -23.68 -24.29
CA ASP A 210 -9.74 -24.56 -23.17
C ASP A 210 -10.91 -24.07 -22.32
N PHE A 211 -11.18 -22.76 -22.31
CA PHE A 211 -12.37 -22.21 -21.64
C PHE A 211 -13.65 -22.62 -22.35
N LYS A 212 -13.65 -22.64 -23.68
CA LYS A 212 -14.81 -23.06 -24.49
C LYS A 212 -15.08 -24.56 -24.32
N LYS A 213 -14.04 -25.39 -24.23
CA LYS A 213 -14.19 -26.83 -23.92
C LYS A 213 -14.79 -27.04 -22.52
N SER A 214 -14.32 -26.26 -21.54
CA SER A 214 -14.83 -26.30 -20.18
C SER A 214 -16.31 -25.90 -20.14
N LEU A 215 -16.69 -24.85 -20.89
CA LEU A 215 -18.08 -24.42 -21.04
C LEU A 215 -18.97 -25.54 -21.63
N MET A 216 -18.55 -26.13 -22.76
CA MET A 216 -19.29 -27.24 -23.40
C MET A 216 -19.49 -28.40 -22.43
N ARG A 217 -18.45 -28.78 -21.68
CA ARG A 217 -18.53 -29.87 -20.69
C ARG A 217 -19.60 -29.61 -19.62
N ILE A 218 -19.76 -28.38 -19.15
CA ILE A 218 -20.75 -28.04 -18.12
C ILE A 218 -22.15 -28.10 -18.70
N ILE A 219 -22.33 -27.58 -19.90
CA ILE A 219 -23.62 -27.50 -20.58
C ILE A 219 -24.14 -28.87 -20.99
N ASP A 220 -23.28 -29.71 -21.58
CA ASP A 220 -23.62 -31.07 -21.98
C ASP A 220 -24.02 -31.95 -20.79
N TYR A 221 -23.50 -31.64 -19.60
CA TYR A 221 -23.79 -32.41 -18.38
C TYR A 221 -25.18 -32.12 -17.79
N ASP A 222 -25.68 -30.89 -17.94
CA ASP A 222 -26.90 -30.42 -17.26
C ASP A 222 -28.02 -29.99 -18.24
N ASN A 223 -27.84 -30.21 -19.56
CA ASN A 223 -28.76 -29.77 -20.62
C ASN A 223 -29.13 -28.28 -20.55
N ILE A 224 -28.21 -27.43 -20.07
CA ILE A 224 -28.44 -26.00 -19.93
C ILE A 224 -28.56 -25.40 -21.34
N THR A 225 -29.74 -24.90 -21.69
CA THR A 225 -29.94 -24.24 -22.99
C THR A 225 -29.31 -22.85 -22.90
N ILE A 226 -28.29 -22.56 -23.71
CA ILE A 226 -27.76 -21.20 -23.85
C ILE A 226 -28.72 -20.47 -24.80
N GLU A 227 -29.46 -19.49 -24.29
CA GLU A 227 -30.18 -18.50 -25.13
C GLU A 227 -29.23 -17.41 -25.64
#